data_AF-A0A2P6S1Z3-F1
#
_entry.id   AF-A0A2P6S1Z3-F1
#
_cell.length_a   1.000
_cell.length_b   1.000
_cell.length_c   1.000
_cell.angle_alpha   90.00
_cell.angle_beta   90.00
_cell.angle_gamma   90.00
#
_symmetry.space_group_name_H-M   'P 1'
#
loop_
_entity.id
_entity.type
_entity.pdbx_description
1 polymer ?
#
loop_
_entity_poly.entity_id
_entity_poly.type
_entity_poly.pdbx_seq_one_letter_code
_entity_poly.pdbx_strand_id
1 'polypeptide(L)'
;MQGDHVSFLNVYKAFLQSSKSSQWSHKNFVNYQAMKKVLEIREQLRRTARRLGIDLKSCERDTVVVRKAITYGFFANACVSEASSHDGKYKTIRGSQEVYIHPSSVLFRLVKRENLT
;
A
#
# COMPACT_ATOMS: atom_id res chain seq x y z
N MET A 1 -6.33 8.35 7.82
CA MET A 1 -6.46 6.93 7.40
C MET A 1 -5.10 6.45 6.92
N GLN A 2 -4.55 5.45 7.59
CA GLN A 2 -3.12 5.07 7.56
C GLN A 2 -2.97 3.65 7.00
N GLY A 3 -1.84 3.34 6.35
CA GLY A 3 -1.53 2.01 5.81
C GLY A 3 -0.52 2.07 4.67
N ASP A 4 0.24 0.99 4.47
CA ASP A 4 1.40 0.98 3.55
C ASP A 4 1.01 1.33 2.11
N HIS A 5 -0.09 0.78 1.58
CA HIS A 5 -0.54 1.08 0.22
C HIS A 5 -0.90 2.56 0.00
N VAL A 6 -1.48 3.21 1.01
CA VAL A 6 -1.77 4.65 0.95
C VAL A 6 -0.48 5.46 1.01
N SER A 7 0.48 5.05 1.85
CA SER A 7 1.82 5.64 1.89
C SER A 7 2.53 5.54 0.55
N PHE A 8 2.51 4.38 -0.11
CA PHE A 8 3.08 4.21 -1.45
C PHE A 8 2.40 5.08 -2.50
N LEU A 9 1.07 5.20 -2.45
CA LEU A 9 0.34 6.11 -3.34
C LEU A 9 0.77 7.57 -3.15
N ASN A 10 0.99 7.99 -1.90
CA ASN A 10 1.45 9.35 -1.59
C ASN A 10 2.87 9.59 -2.10
N VAL A 11 3.79 8.64 -1.91
CA VAL A 11 5.15 8.70 -2.47
C VAL A 11 5.11 8.82 -3.99
N TYR A 12 4.27 8.02 -4.65
CA TYR A 12 4.10 8.09 -6.11
C TYR A 12 3.56 9.43 -6.58
N LYS A 13 2.54 9.99 -5.91
CA LYS A 13 1.98 11.32 -6.22
C LYS A 13 3.04 12.42 -6.05
N ALA A 14 3.79 12.39 -4.96
CA ALA A 14 4.85 13.37 -4.70
C ALA A 14 5.99 13.29 -5.74
N PHE A 15 6.37 12.08 -6.16
CA PHE A 15 7.32 11.87 -7.25
C PHE A 15 6.84 12.44 -8.59
N LEU A 16 5.54 12.31 -8.90
CA LEU A 16 4.97 12.93 -10.11
C LEU A 16 4.98 14.46 -10.03
N GLN A 17 4.64 15.02 -8.86
CA GLN A 17 4.64 16.47 -8.61
C GLN A 17 6.05 17.07 -8.65
N SER A 18 7.08 16.30 -8.30
CA SER A 18 8.49 16.69 -8.42
C SER A 18 9.06 16.48 -9.82
N SER A 19 8.21 16.42 -10.86
CA SER A 19 8.60 16.20 -12.25
C SER A 19 9.42 14.92 -12.46
N LYS A 20 9.18 13.88 -11.66
CA LYS A 20 9.88 12.59 -11.71
C LYS A 20 11.39 12.72 -11.44
N SER A 21 11.78 13.67 -10.59
CA SER A 21 13.18 14.02 -10.34
C SER A 21 13.96 12.91 -9.62
N SER A 22 15.12 12.55 -10.19
CA SER A 22 16.09 11.67 -9.53
C SER A 22 16.66 12.31 -8.26
N GLN A 23 16.87 13.63 -8.26
CA GLN A 23 17.39 14.36 -7.11
C GLN A 23 16.36 14.41 -5.97
N TRP A 24 15.07 14.59 -6.30
CA TRP A 24 14.00 14.47 -5.30
C TRP A 24 13.97 13.06 -4.71
N SER A 25 14.11 12.04 -5.55
CA SER A 25 14.10 10.64 -5.09
C SER A 25 15.25 10.37 -4.13
N HIS A 26 16.47 10.83 -4.46
CA HIS A 26 17.63 10.73 -3.57
C HIS A 26 17.40 11.47 -2.24
N LYS A 27 16.94 12.73 -2.29
CA LYS A 27 16.66 13.54 -1.09
C LYS A 27 15.62 12.92 -0.16
N ASN A 28 14.63 12.20 -0.70
CA ASN A 28 13.54 11.59 0.06
C ASN A 28 13.73 10.09 0.30
N PHE A 29 14.94 9.55 0.06
CA PHE A 29 15.27 8.14 0.23
C PHE A 29 14.35 7.17 -0.55
N VAL A 30 13.87 7.61 -1.72
CA VAL A 30 13.05 6.83 -2.64
C VAL A 30 13.95 6.22 -3.72
N ASN A 31 13.78 4.93 -4.00
CA ASN A 31 14.52 4.27 -5.07
C ASN A 31 14.02 4.75 -6.45
N TYR A 32 14.84 5.55 -7.14
CA TYR A 32 14.50 6.11 -8.45
C TYR A 32 14.25 5.05 -9.53
N GLN A 33 15.03 3.96 -9.55
CA GLN A 33 14.85 2.90 -10.54
C GLN A 33 13.53 2.14 -10.32
N ALA A 34 13.17 1.89 -9.06
CA ALA A 34 11.86 1.34 -8.72
C ALA A 34 10.73 2.26 -9.19
N MET A 35 10.86 3.58 -9.02
CA MET A 35 9.86 4.54 -9.51
C MET A 35 9.72 4.55 -11.04
N LYS A 36 10.82 4.44 -11.79
CA LYS A 36 10.74 4.25 -13.25
C LYS A 36 9.96 2.99 -13.60
N LYS A 37 10.23 1.89 -12.90
CA LYS A 37 9.53 0.62 -13.13
C LYS A 37 8.03 0.74 -12.84
N VAL A 38 7.65 1.45 -11.78
CA VAL A 38 6.25 1.76 -11.47
C VAL A 38 5.56 2.54 -12.60
N LEU A 39 6.25 3.49 -13.23
CA LEU A 39 5.70 4.23 -14.38
C LEU A 39 5.44 3.32 -15.58
N GLU A 40 6.41 2.46 -15.91
CA GLU A 40 6.28 1.49 -17.01
C GLU A 40 5.10 0.54 -16.79
N ILE A 41 5.03 -0.09 -15.60
CA ILE A 41 3.97 -1.04 -15.24
C ILE A 41 2.60 -0.36 -15.31
N ARG A 42 2.49 0.85 -14.77
CA ARG A 42 1.23 1.60 -14.81
C ARG A 42 0.79 1.88 -16.24
N GLU A 43 1.71 2.25 -17.12
CA GLU A 43 1.38 2.52 -18.52
C GLU A 43 0.96 1.25 -19.26
N GLN A 44 1.64 0.13 -19.02
CA GLN A 44 1.24 -1.17 -19.56
C GLN A 44 -0.17 -1.59 -19.10
N LEU A 45 -0.48 -1.43 -17.81
CA LEU A 45 -1.82 -1.71 -17.27
C LEU A 45 -2.89 -0.81 -17.89
N ARG A 46 -2.60 0.48 -18.10
CA ARG A 46 -3.52 1.41 -18.76
C ARG A 46 -3.82 1.02 -20.21
N ARG A 47 -2.79 0.65 -20.98
CA ARG A 47 -2.97 0.16 -22.36
C ARG A 47 -3.83 -1.10 -22.39
N THR A 48 -3.58 -2.01 -21.46
CA THR A 48 -4.36 -3.26 -21.33
C THR A 48 -5.82 -2.96 -20.99
N ALA A 49 -6.08 -2.09 -20.00
CA ALA A 49 -7.44 -1.69 -19.64
C ALA A 49 -8.19 -1.07 -20.81
N ARG A 50 -7.57 -0.16 -21.56
CA ARG A 50 -8.16 0.45 -22.76
C ARG A 50 -8.50 -0.58 -23.84
N ARG A 51 -7.60 -1.55 -24.08
CA ARG A 51 -7.83 -2.64 -25.04
C ARG A 51 -9.03 -3.52 -24.64
N LEU A 52 -9.27 -3.66 -23.35
CA LEU A 52 -10.42 -4.40 -22.81
C LEU A 52 -11.69 -3.55 -22.71
N GLY A 53 -11.68 -2.28 -23.15
CA GLY A 53 -12.82 -1.38 -23.05
C GLY A 53 -13.13 -0.91 -21.61
N ILE A 54 -12.15 -0.98 -20.71
CA ILE A 54 -12.31 -0.56 -19.32
C ILE A 54 -11.97 0.94 -19.19
N ASP A 55 -12.97 1.72 -18.80
CA ASP A 55 -12.80 3.15 -18.53
C ASP A 55 -11.91 3.41 -17.31
N LEU A 56 -10.89 4.26 -17.51
CA LEU A 56 -9.98 4.67 -16.45
C LEU A 56 -10.59 5.82 -15.65
N LYS A 57 -11.13 5.52 -14.46
CA LYS A 57 -11.65 6.52 -13.51
C LYS A 57 -10.74 6.66 -12.30
N SER A 58 -10.65 7.88 -11.75
CA SER A 58 -9.93 8.18 -10.51
C SER A 58 -10.92 8.34 -9.37
N CYS A 59 -10.58 7.84 -8.18
CA CYS A 59 -11.33 8.10 -6.95
C CYS A 59 -10.80 9.34 -6.18
N GLU A 60 -9.91 10.12 -6.80
CA GLU A 60 -9.33 11.35 -6.27
C GLU A 60 -8.73 11.23 -4.86
N ARG A 61 -9.44 11.75 -3.85
CA ARG A 61 -9.06 11.78 -2.44
C ARG A 61 -9.77 10.70 -1.63
N ASP A 62 -10.74 9.98 -2.21
CA ASP A 62 -11.44 8.91 -1.53
C ASP A 62 -10.56 7.65 -1.46
N THR A 63 -9.91 7.51 -0.32
CA THR A 63 -9.06 6.35 0.00
C THR A 63 -9.87 5.11 0.40
N VAL A 64 -11.19 5.22 0.62
CA VAL A 64 -12.06 4.06 0.89
C VAL A 64 -12.16 3.19 -0.36
N VAL A 65 -12.36 3.79 -1.53
CA VAL A 65 -12.46 3.05 -2.81
C VAL A 65 -11.18 2.27 -3.09
N VAL A 66 -10.01 2.89 -2.88
CA VAL A 66 -8.71 2.21 -3.05
C VAL A 66 -8.58 1.02 -2.11
N ARG A 67 -8.94 1.18 -0.83
CA ARG A 67 -8.85 0.10 0.15
C ARG A 67 -9.80 -1.04 -0.17
N LYS A 68 -11.04 -0.74 -0.57
CA LYS A 68 -11.99 -1.77 -1.05
C LYS A 68 -11.39 -2.57 -2.22
N ALA A 69 -10.85 -1.89 -3.23
CA ALA A 69 -10.25 -2.55 -4.38
C ALA A 69 -9.07 -3.47 -3.99
N ILE A 70 -8.20 -3.01 -3.08
CA ILE A 70 -7.11 -3.83 -2.53
C ILE A 70 -7.67 -5.04 -1.77
N THR A 71 -8.65 -4.85 -0.90
CA THR A 71 -9.29 -5.95 -0.15
C THR A 71 -9.93 -6.96 -1.11
N TYR A 72 -10.59 -6.53 -2.19
CA TYR A 72 -11.12 -7.44 -3.20
C TYR A 72 -10.03 -8.26 -3.88
N GLY A 73 -8.90 -7.65 -4.25
CA GLY A 73 -7.80 -8.36 -4.92
C GLY A 73 -6.97 -9.26 -4.00
N PHE A 74 -6.84 -8.89 -2.72
CA PHE A 74 -5.98 -9.54 -1.74
C PHE A 74 -6.76 -10.17 -0.58
N PHE A 75 -8.05 -10.49 -0.75
CA PHE A 75 -8.90 -11.00 0.33
C PHE A 75 -8.32 -12.27 0.98
N ALA A 76 -7.65 -13.12 0.18
CA ALA A 76 -7.01 -14.34 0.65
C ALA A 76 -5.80 -14.09 1.57
N ASN A 77 -5.23 -12.88 1.56
CA ASN A 77 -4.11 -12.44 2.39
C ASN A 77 -4.55 -11.65 3.63
N ALA A 78 -5.84 -11.70 3.97
CA ALA A 78 -6.35 -11.03 5.16
C ALA A 78 -5.94 -11.75 6.45
N CYS A 79 -5.74 -10.97 7.52
CA CYS A 79 -5.51 -11.43 8.87
C CYS A 79 -6.38 -10.66 9.86
N VAL A 80 -6.58 -11.24 11.04
CA VAL A 80 -7.35 -10.65 12.13
C VAL A 80 -6.42 -10.47 13.33
N SER A 81 -6.53 -9.32 13.99
CA SER A 81 -5.82 -9.08 15.25
C SER A 81 -6.37 -10.00 16.31
N GLU A 82 -5.50 -10.71 17.03
CA GLU A 82 -5.93 -11.55 18.13
C GLU A 82 -6.11 -10.69 19.37
N ALA A 83 -7.37 -10.35 19.71
CA ALA A 83 -7.71 -9.39 20.76
C ALA A 83 -7.18 -9.75 22.16
N SER A 84 -6.84 -11.02 22.40
CA SER A 84 -6.25 -11.51 23.65
C SER A 84 -4.72 -11.43 23.68
N SER A 85 -4.07 -11.04 22.57
CA SER A 85 -2.61 -11.03 22.44
C SER A 85 -2.04 -9.62 22.62
N HIS A 86 -1.52 -9.34 23.81
CA HIS A 86 -0.75 -8.12 24.12
C HIS A 86 0.52 -7.96 23.25
N ASP A 87 0.95 -9.01 22.57
CA ASP A 87 2.13 -9.07 21.71
C ASP A 87 1.92 -8.49 20.29
N GLY A 88 0.70 -8.06 19.94
CA GLY A 88 0.40 -7.54 18.59
C GLY A 88 0.43 -8.62 17.50
N LYS A 89 0.05 -9.85 17.87
CA LYS A 89 -0.06 -11.01 17.00
C LYS A 89 -1.29 -10.92 16.11
N TYR A 90 -1.16 -11.41 14.89
CA TYR A 90 -2.26 -11.54 13.94
C TYR A 90 -2.39 -13.01 13.51
N LYS A 91 -3.62 -13.40 13.19
CA LYS A 91 -3.91 -14.73 12.63
C LYS A 91 -4.43 -14.60 11.21
N THR A 92 -3.84 -15.32 10.26
CA THR A 92 -4.33 -15.31 8.88
C THR A 92 -5.73 -15.94 8.82
N ILE A 93 -6.63 -15.32 8.06
CA ILE A 93 -7.99 -15.88 7.87
C ILE A 93 -7.90 -17.23 7.16
N ARG A 94 -7.01 -17.31 6.16
CA ARG A 94 -6.69 -18.55 5.46
C ARG A 94 -5.57 -19.28 6.20
N GLY A 95 -5.84 -20.49 6.67
CA GLY A 95 -4.84 -21.37 7.26
C GLY A 95 -4.54 -21.13 8.74
N SER A 96 -5.11 -20.09 9.37
CA SER A 96 -5.00 -19.87 10.82
C SER A 96 -3.55 -19.73 11.30
N GLN A 97 -2.67 -19.18 10.46
CA GLN A 97 -1.24 -19.04 10.77
C GLN A 97 -0.99 -17.77 11.59
N GLU A 98 -0.15 -17.89 12.61
CA GLU A 98 0.33 -16.74 13.38
C GLU A 98 1.35 -15.92 12.56
N VAL A 99 1.10 -14.63 12.46
CA VAL A 99 1.93 -13.67 11.71
C VAL A 99 2.04 -12.34 12.46
N TYR A 100 3.04 -11.54 12.08
CA TYR A 100 3.34 -10.26 12.69
C TYR A 100 3.47 -9.17 11.63
N ILE A 101 3.18 -7.92 12.00
CA ILE A 101 3.47 -6.79 11.13
C ILE A 101 4.99 -6.63 11.00
N HIS A 102 5.46 -6.58 9.76
CA HIS A 102 6.88 -6.43 9.48
C HIS A 102 7.40 -5.04 9.95
N PRO A 103 8.63 -4.92 10.49
CA PRO A 103 9.17 -3.65 11.02
C PRO A 103 9.23 -2.48 10.04
N SER A 104 9.25 -2.77 8.73
CA SER A 104 9.24 -1.73 7.68
C SER A 104 7.87 -1.13 7.42
N SER A 105 6.79 -1.73 7.94
CA SER A 105 5.43 -1.22 7.74
C SER A 105 5.21 0.07 8.54
N VAL A 106 4.45 0.99 7.97
CA VAL A 106 4.01 2.21 8.68
C VAL A 106 3.12 1.88 9.88
N LEU A 107 2.53 0.68 9.91
CA LEU A 107 1.65 0.23 11.00
C LEU A 107 2.43 -0.34 12.19
N PHE A 108 3.71 -0.71 12.02
CA PHE A 108 4.50 -1.37 13.06
C PHE A 108 4.57 -0.57 14.37
N ARG A 109 4.70 0.76 14.28
CA ARG A 109 4.78 1.64 15.46
C ARG A 109 3.42 2.01 16.04
N LEU A 110 2.35 1.90 15.25
CA LEU A 110 1.00 2.22 15.69
C LEU A 110 0.46 1.12 16.60
N VAL A 111 0.65 -0.15 16.20
CA VAL A 111 0.25 -1.31 17.02
C VAL A 111 0.99 -1.34 18.36
N LYS A 112 2.28 -0.98 18.37
CA LYS A 112 3.02 -0.86 19.64
C LYS A 112 2.43 0.21 20.58
N ARG A 113 1.88 1.31 20.04
CA ARG A 113 1.30 2.39 20.86
C ARG A 113 -0.03 1.99 21.49
N GLU A 114 -0.87 1.25 20.78
CA GLU A 114 -2.15 0.76 21.30
C GLU A 114 -1.98 -0.30 22.40
N ASN A 115 -0.87 -1.06 22.38
CA ASN A 115 -0.57 -2.04 23.43
C ASN A 115 0.10 -1.43 24.68
N LEU A 116 0.42 -0.13 24.66
CA LEU A 116 1.08 0.61 25.75
C LEU A 116 0.13 1.59 26.49
N THR A 117 -1.14 1.64 26.07
CA THR A 117 -2.23 2.43 26.68
C THR A 117 -3.31 1.49 27.16
#